data_AF-A0A1I7VUW7-F1
#
_entry.id   AF-A0A1I7VUW7-F1
#
_cell.length_a   1.000
_cell.length_b   1.000
_cell.length_c   1.000
_cell.angle_alpha   90.00
_cell.angle_beta   90.00
_cell.angle_gamma   90.00
#
_symmetry.space_group_name_H-M   'P 1'
#
loop_
_entity.id
_entity.type
_entity.pdbx_description
1 polymer ?
#
loop_
_entity_poly.entity_id
_entity_poly.type
_entity_poly.pdbx_seq_one_letter_code
_entity_poly.pdbx_strand_id
1 'polypeptide(L)'
;MLQCIVYPVRRSIFMNFTRITLVGWYSSLVYVFEKLLNTANTVLQLYVMNTFVGDGTLLWGYQLLKNLWMGQDWTTIGYFPRVVYCDYMRHELANVQRKTVQCALTINILNEKVFAVMSAWLLLLLAVNVVSTIYTVIILFLPTLRERSASDYLEV
;
A
#
# COMPACT_ATOMS: atom_id res chain seq x y z
N MET A 1 -38.72 -32.32 55.36
CA MET A 1 -38.46 -33.29 54.28
C MET A 1 -38.48 -32.49 52.97
N LEU A 2 -37.38 -31.79 52.63
CA LEU A 2 -36.37 -32.16 51.60
C LEU A 2 -37.05 -32.57 50.27
N GLN A 3 -36.81 -31.95 49.10
CA GLN A 3 -35.58 -31.32 48.60
C GLN A 3 -35.87 -30.17 47.61
N CYS A 4 -35.04 -29.12 47.65
CA CYS A 4 -34.83 -28.19 46.55
C CYS A 4 -34.07 -28.91 45.43
N ILE A 5 -34.70 -29.03 44.27
CA ILE A 5 -34.02 -29.40 43.03
C ILE A 5 -33.41 -28.11 42.44
N VAL A 6 -32.11 -27.93 42.61
CA VAL A 6 -31.30 -26.93 41.91
C VAL A 6 -30.85 -27.56 40.58
N TYR A 7 -31.50 -27.19 39.46
CA TYR A 7 -31.02 -27.44 38.09
C TYR A 7 -30.52 -26.13 37.42
N PRO A 8 -29.56 -26.18 36.47
CA PRO A 8 -28.53 -25.15 36.28
C PRO A 8 -28.86 -24.12 35.18
N VAL A 9 -29.66 -23.10 35.48
CA VAL A 9 -29.92 -21.98 34.51
C VAL A 9 -28.72 -21.03 34.38
N ARG A 10 -27.85 -20.94 35.39
CA ARG A 10 -26.68 -20.04 35.41
C ARG A 10 -25.60 -20.40 34.37
N ARG A 11 -25.53 -21.66 33.94
CA ARG A 11 -24.49 -22.14 33.00
C ARG A 11 -24.79 -21.78 31.54
N SER A 12 -26.06 -21.75 31.12
CA SER A 12 -26.45 -21.48 29.73
C SER A 12 -26.34 -20.00 29.35
N ILE A 13 -26.78 -19.10 30.23
CA ILE A 13 -26.66 -17.64 30.01
C ILE A 13 -25.19 -17.20 30.02
N PHE A 14 -24.40 -17.72 30.97
CA PHE A 14 -22.96 -17.46 31.01
C PHE A 14 -22.26 -17.98 29.74
N MET A 15 -22.58 -19.18 29.27
CA MET A 15 -21.95 -19.74 28.07
C MET A 15 -22.39 -19.02 26.77
N ASN A 16 -23.62 -18.50 26.69
CA ASN A 16 -24.08 -17.67 25.58
C ASN A 16 -23.49 -16.25 25.61
N PHE A 17 -23.40 -15.62 26.77
CA PHE A 17 -22.77 -14.30 26.92
C PHE A 17 -21.26 -14.37 26.63
N THR A 18 -20.56 -15.38 27.16
CA THR A 18 -19.15 -15.64 26.85
C THR A 18 -18.94 -15.97 25.38
N ARG A 19 -19.88 -16.66 24.72
CA ARG A 19 -19.82 -16.90 23.26
C ARG A 19 -20.04 -15.61 22.46
N ILE A 20 -20.95 -14.72 22.87
CA ILE A 20 -21.21 -13.43 22.21
C ILE A 20 -20.00 -12.50 22.35
N THR A 21 -19.39 -12.41 23.53
CA THR A 21 -18.20 -11.57 23.75
C THR A 21 -16.95 -12.15 23.07
N LEU A 22 -16.79 -13.48 23.03
CA LEU A 22 -15.70 -14.15 22.30
C LEU A 22 -15.81 -13.93 20.78
N VAL A 23 -17.03 -14.02 20.21
CA VAL A 23 -17.27 -13.76 18.79
C VAL A 23 -16.98 -12.30 18.45
N GLY A 24 -17.40 -11.34 19.29
CA GLY A 24 -17.11 -9.91 19.08
C GLY A 24 -15.62 -9.59 19.14
N TRP A 25 -14.88 -10.19 20.08
CA TRP A 25 -13.42 -10.04 20.19
C TRP A 25 -12.70 -10.61 18.96
N TYR A 26 -13.12 -11.80 18.51
CA TYR A 26 -12.56 -12.44 17.32
C TYR A 26 -12.76 -11.58 16.06
N SER A 27 -13.98 -11.08 15.82
CA SER A 27 -14.25 -10.21 14.66
C SER A 27 -13.44 -8.92 14.69
N SER A 28 -13.24 -8.32 15.87
CA SER A 28 -12.42 -7.11 16.03
C SER A 28 -10.94 -7.37 15.71
N LEU A 29 -10.39 -8.50 16.17
CA LEU A 29 -9.01 -8.90 15.88
C LEU A 29 -8.80 -9.17 14.38
N VAL A 30 -9.72 -9.90 13.74
CA VAL A 30 -9.65 -10.18 12.30
C VAL A 30 -9.74 -8.89 11.49
N TYR A 31 -10.57 -7.93 11.90
CA TYR A 31 -10.68 -6.63 11.25
C TYR A 31 -9.38 -5.81 11.33
N VAL A 32 -8.72 -5.77 12.49
CA VAL A 32 -7.41 -5.11 12.64
C VAL A 32 -6.34 -5.81 11.80
N PHE A 33 -6.35 -7.14 11.80
CA PHE A 33 -5.39 -7.93 11.03
C PHE A 33 -5.54 -7.70 9.53
N GLU A 34 -6.77 -7.63 9.01
CA GLU A 34 -7.05 -7.27 7.62
C GLU A 34 -6.49 -5.88 7.26
N LYS A 35 -6.72 -4.87 8.11
CA LYS A 35 -6.17 -3.52 7.91
C LYS A 35 -4.64 -3.49 7.86
N LEU A 36 -3.99 -4.26 8.75
CA LEU A 36 -2.53 -4.39 8.78
C LEU A 36 -2.02 -5.08 7.51
N LEU A 37 -2.65 -6.18 7.08
CA LEU A 37 -2.30 -6.87 5.84
C LEU A 37 -2.48 -5.99 4.62
N ASN A 38 -3.56 -5.21 4.55
CA ASN A 38 -3.80 -4.30 3.44
C ASN A 38 -2.75 -3.18 3.37
N THR A 39 -2.36 -2.64 4.53
CA THR A 39 -1.26 -1.67 4.62
C THR A 39 0.08 -2.31 4.20
N ALA A 40 0.39 -3.51 4.69
CA ALA A 40 1.60 -4.24 4.33
C ALA A 40 1.64 -4.59 2.83
N ASN A 41 0.51 -4.98 2.24
CA ASN A 41 0.39 -5.23 0.80
C ASN A 41 0.69 -3.96 -0.02
N THR A 42 0.15 -2.81 0.40
CA THR A 42 0.43 -1.54 -0.28
C THR A 42 1.92 -1.16 -0.20
N VAL A 43 2.56 -1.36 0.97
CA VAL A 43 4.00 -1.15 1.14
C VAL A 43 4.82 -2.11 0.27
N LEU A 44 4.42 -3.38 0.19
CA LEU A 44 5.08 -4.36 -0.66
C LEU A 44 4.98 -3.99 -2.15
N GLN A 45 3.82 -3.53 -2.61
CA GLN A 45 3.63 -3.06 -3.98
C GLN A 45 4.51 -1.85 -4.29
N LEU A 46 4.63 -0.89 -3.36
CA LEU A 46 5.57 0.23 -3.46
C LEU A 46 7.03 -0.24 -3.49
N TYR A 47 7.39 -1.24 -2.68
CA TYR A 47 8.74 -1.81 -2.67
C TYR A 47 9.09 -2.48 -4.00
N VAL A 48 8.21 -3.33 -4.52
CA VAL A 48 8.38 -3.99 -5.82
C VAL A 48 8.57 -2.93 -6.92
N MET A 49 7.74 -1.89 -6.91
CA MET A 49 7.86 -0.79 -7.85
C MET A 49 9.23 -0.09 -7.76
N ASN A 50 9.70 0.17 -6.54
CA ASN A 50 11.03 0.75 -6.31
C ASN A 50 12.16 -0.17 -6.79
N THR A 51 12.04 -1.48 -6.67
CA THR A 51 13.05 -2.43 -7.18
C THR A 51 13.11 -2.46 -8.71
N PHE A 52 11.98 -2.32 -9.40
CA PHE A 52 11.96 -2.37 -10.86
C PHE A 52 12.53 -1.11 -11.52
N VAL A 53 12.40 0.05 -10.89
CA VAL A 53 12.67 1.35 -11.54
C VAL A 53 13.62 2.24 -10.75
N GLY A 54 13.59 2.19 -9.42
CA GLY A 54 14.29 3.13 -8.56
C GLY A 54 15.68 2.68 -8.13
N ASP A 55 16.38 3.57 -7.42
CA ASP A 55 17.74 3.37 -6.91
C ASP A 55 17.78 2.66 -5.55
N GLY A 56 16.67 2.02 -5.14
CA GLY A 56 16.58 1.33 -3.85
C GLY A 56 16.17 2.21 -2.67
N THR A 57 15.81 3.48 -2.87
CA THR A 57 15.29 4.35 -1.82
C THR A 57 13.78 4.14 -1.62
N LEU A 58 13.33 3.89 -0.38
CA LEU A 58 11.93 3.58 -0.07
C LEU A 58 10.94 4.72 -0.44
N LEU A 59 11.45 5.94 -0.55
CA LEU A 59 10.71 7.16 -0.93
C LEU A 59 10.87 7.55 -2.41
N TRP A 60 11.42 6.66 -3.25
CA TRP A 60 11.62 6.93 -4.67
C TRP A 60 10.35 7.40 -5.39
N GLY A 61 9.20 6.78 -5.10
CA GLY A 61 7.92 7.17 -5.72
C GLY A 61 7.53 8.64 -5.45
N TYR A 62 7.81 9.15 -4.25
CA TYR A 62 7.57 10.57 -3.91
C TYR A 62 8.58 11.49 -4.60
N GLN A 63 9.86 11.08 -4.63
CA GLN A 63 10.91 11.84 -5.31
C GLN A 63 10.64 11.95 -6.81
N LEU A 64 10.21 10.86 -7.46
CA LEU A 64 9.83 10.86 -8.88
C LEU A 64 8.73 11.88 -9.15
N LEU A 65 7.66 11.86 -8.36
CA LEU A 65 6.54 12.81 -8.50
C LEU A 65 6.98 14.25 -8.27
N LYS A 66 7.80 14.48 -7.25
CA LYS A 66 8.34 15.81 -6.95
C LYS A 66 9.18 16.33 -8.12
N ASN A 67 10.04 15.51 -8.69
CA ASN A 67 10.93 15.88 -9.79
C ASN A 67 10.13 16.16 -11.08
N LEU A 68 9.09 15.35 -11.36
CA LEU A 68 8.15 15.59 -12.45
C LEU A 68 7.38 16.91 -12.27
N TRP A 69 6.95 17.22 -11.04
CA TRP A 69 6.25 18.47 -10.73
C TRP A 69 7.15 19.69 -10.88
N MET A 70 8.43 19.57 -10.50
CA MET A 70 9.44 20.61 -10.67
C MET A 70 9.93 20.73 -12.13
N GLY A 71 9.46 19.88 -13.04
CA GLY A 71 9.85 19.91 -14.46
C GLY A 71 11.29 19.46 -14.71
N GLN A 72 11.91 18.70 -13.80
CA GLN A 72 13.24 18.16 -14.03
C GLN A 72 13.19 17.01 -15.05
N ASP A 73 13.94 17.17 -16.13
CA ASP A 73 13.99 16.18 -17.22
C ASP A 73 14.92 15.01 -16.91
N TRP A 74 14.67 13.88 -17.59
CA TRP A 74 15.46 12.64 -17.55
C TRP A 74 16.96 12.84 -17.76
N THR A 75 17.39 13.89 -18.47
CA THR A 75 18.80 14.23 -18.68
C THR A 75 19.54 14.59 -17.39
N THR A 76 18.81 15.06 -16.38
CA THR A 76 19.38 15.50 -15.09
C THR A 76 19.36 14.38 -14.06
N ILE A 77 18.37 13.48 -14.16
CA ILE A 77 18.10 12.44 -13.16
C ILE A 77 18.62 11.07 -13.60
N GLY A 78 18.85 10.86 -14.90
CA GLY A 78 19.39 9.61 -15.46
C GLY A 78 18.39 8.46 -15.59
N TYR A 79 17.19 8.58 -15.02
CA TYR A 79 16.13 7.59 -15.19
C TYR A 79 15.44 7.72 -16.55
N PHE A 80 15.15 6.58 -17.16
CA PHE A 80 14.37 6.46 -18.40
C PHE A 80 14.86 7.36 -19.57
N PRO A 81 16.03 7.08 -20.20
CA PRO A 81 16.51 7.83 -21.36
C PRO A 81 15.57 7.71 -22.56
N ARG A 82 15.14 8.86 -23.09
CA ARG A 82 14.25 8.91 -24.27
C ARG A 82 15.00 8.78 -25.60
N VAL A 83 16.31 9.06 -25.58
CA VAL A 83 17.21 8.94 -26.74
C VAL A 83 18.45 8.15 -26.32
N VAL A 84 18.84 7.17 -27.12
CA VAL A 84 20.03 6.34 -26.89
C VAL A 84 20.92 6.33 -28.13
N TYR A 85 22.23 6.20 -27.94
CA TYR A 85 23.19 6.04 -29.01
C TYR A 85 23.50 4.56 -29.19
N CYS A 86 23.29 4.06 -30.41
CA CYS A 86 23.60 2.67 -30.75
C CYS A 86 24.76 2.62 -31.73
N ASP A 87 25.76 1.82 -31.40
CA ASP A 87 26.87 1.51 -32.29
C ASP A 87 26.51 0.28 -33.11
N TYR A 88 26.56 0.42 -34.43
CA TYR A 88 26.44 -0.73 -35.33
C TYR A 88 27.71 -0.87 -36.17
N MET A 89 28.09 -2.12 -36.41
CA MET A 89 29.27 -2.45 -37.22
C MET A 89 28.82 -2.84 -38.62
N ARG A 90 29.36 -2.15 -39.63
CA ARG A 90 29.20 -2.53 -41.03
C ARG A 90 30.44 -3.28 -41.50
N HIS A 91 30.24 -4.51 -41.96
CA HIS A 91 31.30 -5.30 -42.60
C HIS A 91 31.38 -4.91 -44.08
N GLU A 92 32.48 -4.30 -44.49
CA GLU A 92 32.85 -4.19 -45.91
C GLU A 92 34.01 -5.15 -46.21
N LEU A 93 34.20 -5.50 -47.49
CA LEU A 93 35.12 -6.56 -47.97
C LEU A 93 36.59 -6.46 -47.47
N ALA A 94 37.00 -5.34 -46.85
CA ALA A 94 38.34 -5.16 -46.28
C ALA A 94 38.40 -4.31 -45.00
N ASN A 95 37.28 -3.80 -44.46
CA ASN A 95 37.30 -2.91 -43.31
C ASN A 95 35.99 -2.95 -42.51
N VAL A 96 36.08 -3.03 -41.18
CA VAL A 96 34.93 -2.94 -40.28
C VAL A 96 34.77 -1.49 -39.86
N GLN A 97 33.71 -0.84 -40.34
CA GLN A 97 33.41 0.55 -40.00
C GLN A 97 32.38 0.60 -38.87
N ARG A 98 32.75 1.21 -37.75
CA ARG A 98 31.84 1.50 -36.63
C ARG A 98 31.17 2.85 -36.85
N LYS A 99 29.84 2.88 -36.82
CA LYS A 99 29.04 4.10 -36.94
C LYS A 99 28.05 4.17 -35.76
N THR A 100 27.90 5.37 -35.24
CA THR A 100 26.96 5.70 -34.15
C THR A 100 25.67 6.24 -34.76
N VAL A 101 24.52 5.78 -34.29
CA VAL A 101 23.21 6.33 -34.67
C VAL A 101 22.41 6.71 -33.43
N GLN A 102 21.53 7.70 -33.59
CA GLN A 102 20.59 8.10 -32.55
C GLN A 102 19.28 7.33 -32.71
N CYS A 103 18.90 6.62 -31.66
CA CYS A 103 17.65 5.88 -31.58
C CYS A 103 16.70 6.56 -30.59
N ALA A 104 15.45 6.77 -30.99
CA ALA A 104 14.39 7.25 -30.10
C ALA A 104 13.69 6.06 -29.43
N LEU A 105 13.58 6.09 -28.10
CA LEU A 105 13.01 4.99 -27.31
C LEU A 105 11.60 5.35 -26.81
N THR A 106 10.63 5.29 -27.72
CA THR A 106 9.24 5.69 -27.46
C THR A 106 8.55 4.88 -26.36
N ILE A 107 9.00 3.65 -26.11
CA ILE A 107 8.46 2.85 -24.98
C ILE A 107 8.82 3.46 -23.62
N ASN A 108 9.94 4.16 -23.53
CA ASN A 108 10.44 4.66 -22.26
C ASN A 108 9.68 5.88 -21.75
N ILE A 109 9.25 6.75 -22.66
CA ILE A 109 8.40 7.89 -22.33
C ILE A 109 7.01 7.43 -21.84
N LEU A 110 6.48 6.32 -22.39
CA LEU A 110 5.24 5.72 -21.88
C LEU A 110 5.44 5.14 -20.48
N ASN A 111 6.51 4.39 -20.27
CA ASN A 111 6.85 3.83 -18.97
C ASN A 111 7.01 4.92 -17.91
N GLU A 112 7.72 6.00 -18.20
CA GLU A 112 7.89 7.15 -17.30
C GLU A 112 6.54 7.67 -16.77
N LYS A 113 5.53 7.82 -17.64
CA LYS A 113 4.22 8.35 -17.25
C LYS A 113 3.36 7.32 -16.53
N VAL A 114 3.37 6.06 -16.99
CA VAL A 114 2.59 4.99 -16.35
C VAL A 114 3.12 4.73 -14.93
N PHE A 115 4.44 4.64 -14.74
CA PHE A 115 5.03 4.49 -13.42
C PHE A 115 4.76 5.71 -12.52
N ALA A 116 4.81 6.94 -13.05
CA ALA A 116 4.46 8.11 -12.26
C ALA A 116 3.00 8.09 -11.75
N VAL A 117 2.04 7.71 -12.61
CA VAL A 117 0.63 7.61 -12.21
C VAL A 117 0.42 6.48 -11.19
N MET A 118 1.07 5.32 -11.40
CA MET A 118 0.98 4.20 -10.47
C MET A 118 1.61 4.52 -9.11
N SER A 119 2.77 5.20 -9.05
CA SER A 119 3.36 5.60 -7.76
C SER A 119 2.50 6.62 -7.03
N ALA A 120 1.91 7.59 -7.74
CA ALA A 120 0.99 8.56 -7.13
C ALA A 120 -0.22 7.86 -6.51
N TRP A 121 -0.80 6.91 -7.24
CA TRP A 121 -1.94 6.13 -6.78
C TRP A 121 -1.61 5.29 -5.53
N LEU A 122 -0.50 4.57 -5.55
CA LEU A 122 -0.07 3.74 -4.41
C LEU A 122 0.28 4.57 -3.18
N LEU A 123 0.88 5.75 -3.34
CA LEU A 123 1.14 6.67 -2.23
C LEU A 123 -0.14 7.21 -1.60
N LEU A 124 -1.15 7.54 -2.43
CA LEU A 124 -2.47 7.96 -1.95
C LEU A 124 -3.16 6.81 -1.19
N LEU A 125 -3.17 5.59 -1.74
CA LEU A 125 -3.74 4.42 -1.08
C LEU A 125 -3.04 4.13 0.26
N LEU A 126 -1.71 4.26 0.31
CA LEU A 126 -0.94 4.09 1.54
C LEU A 126 -1.40 5.10 2.61
N ALA A 127 -1.55 6.38 2.24
CA ALA A 127 -2.01 7.41 3.16
C ALA A 127 -3.40 7.11 3.73
N VAL A 128 -4.35 6.73 2.86
CA VAL A 128 -5.72 6.37 3.27
C VAL A 128 -5.72 5.15 4.20
N ASN A 129 -4.97 4.10 3.86
CA ASN A 129 -4.87 2.87 4.65
C ASN A 129 -4.25 3.13 6.04
N VAL A 130 -3.20 3.96 6.11
CA VAL A 130 -2.56 4.34 7.37
C VAL A 130 -3.52 5.13 8.25
N VAL A 131 -4.21 6.14 7.71
CA VAL A 131 -5.21 6.92 8.47
C VAL A 131 -6.34 6.02 8.98
N SER A 132 -6.86 5.13 8.12
CA SER A 132 -7.92 4.18 8.49
C SER A 132 -7.47 3.21 9.60
N THR A 133 -6.22 2.72 9.52
CA THR A 133 -5.64 1.83 10.52
C THR A 133 -5.46 2.55 11.86
N ILE A 134 -4.92 3.77 11.85
CA ILE A 134 -4.75 4.58 13.06
C ILE A 134 -6.09 4.87 13.74
N TYR A 135 -7.10 5.28 12.96
CA TYR A 135 -8.45 5.52 13.48
C TYR A 135 -9.04 4.28 14.16
N THR A 136 -8.90 3.11 13.52
CA THR A 136 -9.38 1.84 14.06
C THR A 136 -8.66 1.47 15.36
N VAL A 137 -7.33 1.64 15.41
CA VAL A 137 -6.51 1.41 16.60
C VAL A 137 -6.96 2.31 17.74
N ILE A 138 -7.12 3.61 17.50
CA ILE A 138 -7.56 4.58 18.52
C ILE A 138 -8.91 4.17 19.14
N ILE A 139 -9.91 3.81 18.32
CA ILE A 139 -11.23 3.39 18.80
C ILE A 139 -11.18 2.09 19.62
N LEU A 140 -10.28 1.17 19.27
CA LEU A 140 -10.13 -0.09 20.00
C LEU A 140 -9.44 0.09 21.35
N PHE A 141 -8.45 0.99 21.46
CA PHE A 141 -7.71 1.23 22.70
C PHE A 141 -8.41 2.21 23.65
N LEU A 142 -9.26 3.11 23.14
CA LEU A 142 -9.98 4.12 23.94
C LEU A 142 -11.47 3.75 24.09
N PRO A 143 -11.85 3.02 25.16
CA PRO A 143 -13.24 2.64 25.38
C PRO A 143 -14.17 3.86 25.54
N THR A 144 -13.65 4.98 26.05
CA THR A 144 -14.39 6.25 26.23
C THR A 144 -14.83 6.89 24.91
N LEU A 145 -14.05 6.76 23.82
CA LEU A 145 -14.44 7.25 22.50
C LEU A 145 -15.46 6.34 21.82
N ARG A 146 -15.34 5.03 22.05
CA ARG A 146 -16.29 4.03 21.56
C ARG A 146 -17.69 4.25 22.14
N GLU A 147 -17.78 4.55 23.44
CA GLU A 147 -19.05 4.84 24.12
C GLU A 147 -19.67 6.14 23.66
N ARG A 148 -18.89 7.21 23.46
CA ARG A 148 -19.39 8.47 22.89
C ARG A 148 -19.92 8.32 21.48
N SER A 149 -19.19 7.60 20.61
CA SER A 149 -19.67 7.32 19.26
C SER A 149 -20.99 6.55 19.30
N ALA A 150 -21.09 5.52 20.14
CA ALA A 150 -22.32 4.73 20.28
C ALA A 150 -23.51 5.56 20.83
N SER A 151 -23.25 6.49 21.75
CA SER A 151 -24.27 7.38 22.31
C SER A 151 -24.81 8.36 21.27
N ASP A 152 -23.91 8.95 20.45
CA ASP A 152 -24.27 9.90 19.39
C ASP A 152 -25.20 9.25 18.34
N TYR A 153 -25.01 7.96 18.02
CA TYR A 153 -25.93 7.22 17.15
C TYR A 153 -27.31 6.95 17.76
N LEU A 154 -27.45 6.96 19.10
CA LEU A 154 -28.69 6.66 19.82
C LEU A 154 -29.49 7.92 20.19
N GLU A 155 -28.87 9.10 20.11
CA GLU A 155 -29.48 10.41 20.35
C GLU A 155 -30.12 11.02 19.09
N VAL A 156 -30.13 10.27 17.97
CA VAL A 156 -30.89 10.55 16.73
C VAL A 156 -32.27 9.90 16.80
#